data_AF-A0A8X7CX03-F1
#
_entry.id   AF-A0A8X7CX03-F1
#
_cell.length_a   1.000
_cell.length_b   1.000
_cell.length_c   1.000
_cell.angle_alpha   90.00
_cell.angle_beta   90.00
_cell.angle_gamma   90.00
#
_symmetry.space_group_name_H-M   'P 1'
#
loop_
_entity.id
_entity.type
_entity.pdbx_description
1 polymer ?
#
loop_
_entity_poly.entity_id
_entity_poly.type
_entity_poly.pdbx_seq_one_letter_code
_entity_poly.pdbx_strand_id
1 'polypeptide(L)'
;MIKKLIKHGNSKALLINKDLLKQLNIEDKIKIEITSDGVSLILTPIKTSKNKKITKISNRKEVQKGFEKILKKYDAVFKELASK
;
A
#
# COMPACT_ATOMS: atom_id res chain seq x y z
N MET A 1 -6.06 -16.62 -11.23
CA MET A 1 -7.53 -16.50 -11.42
C MET A 1 -7.80 -15.94 -12.80
N ILE A 2 -8.76 -16.48 -13.54
CA ILE A 2 -9.16 -15.96 -14.86
C ILE A 2 -10.50 -15.26 -14.68
N LYS A 3 -10.59 -13.99 -15.07
CA LYS A 3 -11.82 -13.19 -15.00
C LYS A 3 -12.11 -12.55 -16.35
N LYS A 4 -13.40 -12.41 -16.67
CA LYS A 4 -13.87 -11.73 -17.87
C LYS A 4 -14.16 -10.26 -17.57
N LEU A 5 -13.96 -9.42 -18.56
CA LEU A 5 -14.40 -8.03 -18.52
C LEU A 5 -15.91 -7.95 -18.68
N ILE A 6 -16.55 -7.13 -17.86
CA ILE A 6 -17.99 -6.86 -17.95
C ILE A 6 -18.21 -5.49 -18.61
N LYS A 7 -19.38 -5.29 -19.21
CA LYS A 7 -19.77 -3.98 -19.76
C LYS A 7 -20.14 -3.05 -18.60
N HIS A 8 -19.62 -1.83 -18.63
CA HIS A 8 -19.95 -0.78 -17.68
C HIS A 8 -20.11 0.55 -18.44
N GLY A 9 -21.35 0.86 -18.83
CA GLY A 9 -21.63 2.00 -19.72
C GLY A 9 -20.90 1.86 -21.07
N ASN A 10 -20.13 2.89 -21.43
CA ASN A 10 -19.28 2.93 -22.63
C ASN A 10 -17.88 2.30 -22.40
N SER A 11 -17.64 1.73 -21.23
CA SER A 11 -16.35 1.13 -20.87
C SER A 11 -16.49 -0.33 -20.45
N LYS A 12 -15.35 -0.95 -20.12
CA LYS A 12 -15.27 -2.29 -19.55
C LYS A 12 -14.80 -2.19 -18.10
N ALA A 13 -15.25 -3.12 -17.26
CA ALA A 13 -14.81 -3.22 -15.88
C ALA A 13 -14.28 -4.63 -15.58
N LEU A 14 -13.30 -4.71 -14.68
CA LEU A 14 -12.77 -5.95 -14.13
C LEU A 14 -13.22 -6.08 -12.67
N LEU A 15 -13.97 -7.13 -12.35
CA LEU A 15 -14.49 -7.31 -11.00
C LEU A 15 -13.46 -7.98 -10.09
N ILE A 16 -12.94 -7.28 -9.08
CA ILE A 16 -11.94 -7.80 -8.15
C ILE A 16 -12.63 -8.29 -6.86
N ASN A 17 -12.15 -9.38 -6.27
CA ASN A 17 -12.70 -9.87 -5.00
C ASN A 17 -12.32 -8.91 -3.86
N LYS A 18 -13.27 -8.58 -2.99
CA LYS A 18 -13.07 -7.75 -1.80
C LYS A 18 -11.94 -8.26 -0.90
N ASP A 19 -11.77 -9.57 -0.78
CA ASP A 19 -10.71 -10.12 0.07
C ASP A 19 -9.30 -9.85 -0.50
N LEU A 20 -9.15 -9.83 -1.82
CA LEU A 20 -7.90 -9.42 -2.47
C LEU A 20 -7.61 -7.93 -2.23
N LEU A 21 -8.64 -7.08 -2.30
CA LEU A 21 -8.50 -5.65 -2.00
C LEU A 21 -8.08 -5.41 -0.54
N LYS A 22 -8.67 -6.15 0.41
CA LYS A 22 -8.28 -6.09 1.83
C LYS A 22 -6.83 -6.49 2.05
N GLN A 23 -6.35 -7.55 1.39
CA GLN A 23 -4.94 -7.98 1.49
C GLN A 23 -3.97 -6.90 1.01
N LEU A 24 -4.37 -6.12 0.00
CA LEU A 24 -3.60 -5.00 -0.52
C LEU A 24 -3.83 -3.68 0.25
N ASN A 25 -4.63 -3.71 1.32
CA ASN A 25 -5.08 -2.53 2.07
C ASN A 25 -5.70 -1.46 1.15
N ILE A 26 -6.47 -1.89 0.15
CA ILE A 26 -7.21 -1.02 -0.76
C ILE A 26 -8.63 -0.82 -0.21
N GLU A 27 -8.94 0.41 0.19
CA GLU A 27 -10.28 0.85 0.57
C GLU A 27 -10.99 1.52 -0.62
N ASP A 28 -12.33 1.61 -0.57
CA ASP A 28 -13.18 2.03 -1.69
C ASP A 28 -12.89 3.44 -2.25
N LYS A 29 -12.15 4.28 -1.51
CA LYS A 29 -11.82 5.67 -1.91
C LYS A 29 -10.37 5.84 -2.37
N ILE A 30 -9.58 4.77 -2.40
CA ILE A 30 -8.17 4.85 -2.80
C ILE A 30 -8.06 4.93 -4.32
N LYS A 31 -7.22 5.85 -4.81
CA LYS A 31 -6.91 5.95 -6.24
C LYS A 31 -5.97 4.80 -6.63
N ILE A 32 -6.21 4.20 -7.78
CA ILE A 32 -5.36 3.17 -8.35
C ILE A 32 -4.78 3.71 -9.65
N GLU A 33 -3.46 3.66 -9.77
CA GLU A 33 -2.76 3.91 -11.02
C GLU A 33 -2.83 2.65 -11.88
N ILE A 34 -3.12 2.84 -13.18
CA ILE A 34 -3.20 1.77 -14.15
C ILE A 34 -2.12 2.04 -15.20
N THR A 35 -1.15 1.13 -15.31
CA THR A 35 -0.13 1.16 -16.37
C THR A 35 -0.19 -0.11 -17.20
N SER A 36 0.39 -0.07 -18.39
CA SER A 36 0.49 -1.22 -19.30
C SER A 36 1.96 -1.41 -19.66
N ASP A 37 2.44 -2.63 -19.60
CA ASP A 37 3.74 -3.03 -20.15
C ASP A 37 3.61 -3.58 -21.59
N GLY A 38 2.43 -3.45 -22.22
CA GLY A 38 2.10 -3.94 -23.54
C GLY A 38 1.49 -5.35 -23.57
N VAL A 39 1.63 -6.12 -22.49
CA VAL A 39 1.10 -7.50 -22.36
C VAL A 39 0.12 -7.61 -21.18
N SER A 40 0.39 -6.86 -20.12
CA SER A 40 -0.27 -6.91 -18.83
C SER A 40 -0.71 -5.51 -18.40
N LEU A 41 -1.81 -5.46 -17.66
CA LEU A 41 -2.20 -4.27 -16.91
C LEU A 41 -1.62 -4.38 -15.50
N ILE A 42 -0.85 -3.37 -15.11
CA ILE A 42 -0.28 -3.24 -13.78
C ILE A 42 -1.15 -2.25 -13.00
N LEU A 43 -1.68 -2.71 -11.87
CA LEU A 43 -2.58 -1.96 -10.99
C LEU A 43 -1.84 -1.62 -9.71
N THR A 44 -1.52 -0.34 -9.51
CA THR A 44 -0.73 0.13 -8.38
C THR A 44 -1.56 1.07 -7.49
N PRO A 45 -1.85 0.69 -6.22
CA PRO A 45 -2.55 1.58 -5.31
C PRO A 45 -1.73 2.84 -5.02
N ILE A 46 -2.31 4.01 -5.26
CA ILE A 46 -1.69 5.29 -4.93
C ILE A 46 -1.83 5.48 -3.42
N LYS A 47 -0.77 5.13 -2.69
CA LYS A 47 -0.66 5.40 -1.25
C LYS A 47 -0.55 6.91 -1.05
N THR A 48 -1.68 7.60 -0.88
CA THR A 48 -1.65 8.97 -0.37
C THR A 48 -1.00 8.92 1.02
N SER A 49 0.12 9.64 1.18
CA SER A 49 1.03 9.50 2.33
C SER A 49 0.44 9.90 3.68
N LYS A 50 -0.86 10.17 3.78
CA LYS A 50 -1.51 10.64 5.01
C LYS A 50 -1.43 9.64 6.17
N ASN A 51 -1.16 8.35 5.88
CA ASN A 51 -1.00 7.32 6.90
C ASN A 51 0.35 6.57 6.83
N LYS A 52 1.47 7.28 6.61
CA LYS A 52 2.79 6.74 7.00
C LYS A 52 3.00 6.89 8.52
N LYS A 53 2.12 6.28 9.30
CA LYS A 53 2.47 5.72 10.61
C LYS A 53 2.32 4.20 10.53
N ILE A 54 3.02 3.59 9.58
CA ILE A 54 3.35 2.17 9.73
C ILE A 54 4.54 2.11 10.69
N THR A 55 4.26 2.41 11.95
CA THR A 55 5.15 2.17 13.08
C THR A 55 4.64 0.93 13.80
N LYS A 56 4.29 -0.15 13.09
CA LYS A 56 3.97 -1.42 13.73
C LYS A 56 4.93 -2.48 13.22
N ILE A 57 6.05 -2.61 13.92
CA ILE A 57 7.12 -3.55 13.61
C ILE A 57 6.79 -4.93 14.19
N SER A 58 6.00 -4.98 15.27
CA SER A 58 5.60 -6.23 15.90
C SER A 58 4.23 -6.12 16.57
N ASN A 59 3.52 -7.24 16.65
CA ASN A 59 2.30 -7.37 17.45
C ASN A 59 2.59 -7.53 18.95
N ARG A 60 3.85 -7.75 19.36
CA ARG A 60 4.26 -7.78 20.78
C ARG A 60 4.53 -6.35 21.26
N LYS A 61 3.82 -5.92 22.30
CA LYS A 61 3.91 -4.54 22.85
C LYS A 61 5.32 -4.16 23.31
N GLU A 62 6.07 -5.10 23.86
CA GLU A 62 7.45 -4.87 24.33
C GLU A 62 8.40 -4.55 23.18
N VAL A 63 8.34 -5.34 22.11
CA VAL A 63 9.16 -5.17 20.91
C VAL A 63 8.84 -3.85 20.23
N GLN A 64 7.55 -3.52 20.12
CA GLN A 64 7.08 -2.26 19.55
C GLN A 64 7.60 -1.04 20.34
N LYS A 65 7.51 -1.07 21.68
CA LYS A 65 8.04 -0.01 22.55
C LYS A 65 9.56 0.12 22.46
N GLY A 66 10.28 -0.99 22.36
CA GLY A 66 11.73 -0.98 22.17
C GLY A 66 12.12 -0.29 20.87
N PHE A 67 11.42 -0.62 19.79
CA PHE A 67 11.66 -0.03 18.48
C PHE A 67 11.35 1.48 18.46
N GLU A 68 10.25 1.90 19.08
CA GLU A 68 9.90 3.34 19.20
C GLU A 68 10.97 4.14 19.95
N LYS A 69 11.55 3.57 21.03
CA LYS A 69 12.64 4.21 21.77
C LYS A 69 13.90 4.38 20.93
N ILE A 70 14.26 3.35 20.16
CA ILE A 70 15.45 3.38 19.29
C ILE A 70 15.24 4.41 18.17
N LEU A 71 14.10 4.38 17.49
CA LEU A 71 13.76 5.37 16.47
C LEU A 71 13.85 6.79 17.01
N LYS A 72 13.28 7.06 18.19
CA LYS A 72 13.34 8.39 18.80
C LYS A 72 14.77 8.81 19.17
N LYS A 73 15.60 7.87 19.63
CA LYS A 73 16.99 8.14 20.01
C LYS A 73 17.88 8.47 18.80
N TYR A 74 17.66 7.80 17.67
CA TYR A 74 18.52 7.90 16.49
C TYR A 74 17.84 8.59 15.28
N ASP A 75 16.73 9.30 15.50
CA ASP A 75 15.95 9.97 14.45
C ASP A 75 16.82 10.90 13.57
N ALA A 76 17.74 11.65 14.18
CA ALA A 76 18.65 12.55 13.47
C ALA A 76 19.61 11.79 12.56
N VAL A 77 20.20 10.70 13.05
CA VAL A 77 21.14 9.85 12.29
C VAL A 77 20.42 9.17 11.13
N PHE A 78 19.20 8.68 11.35
CA PHE A 78 18.41 8.05 10.28
C PHE A 78 18.01 9.06 9.20
N LYS A 79 17.71 10.31 9.56
CA LYS A 79 17.44 11.38 8.59
C LYS A 79 18.66 11.72 7.75
N GLU A 80 19.83 11.76 8.38
CA GLU A 80 21.10 12.03 7.69
C GLU A 80 21.47 10.89 6.72
N LEU A 81 21.34 9.64 7.15
CA LEU A 81 21.55 8.46 6.30
C LEU A 81 20.58 8.36 5.12
N ALA A 82 19.32 8.77 5.31
CA ALA A 82 18.32 8.76 4.24
C ALA A 82 18.49 9.90 3.23
N SER A 83 19.32 10.90 3.54
CA SER A 83 19.57 12.06 2.69
C SER A 83 20.81 11.91 1.80
N LYS A 84 21.51 10.77 1.90
CA LYS A 84 22.70 10.42 1.11
C LYS A 84 22.34 9.41 0.04
#